data_AF-A0ABD1BYH5-F1
#
_entry.id   AF-A0ABD1BYH5-F1
#
_cell.length_a   1.000
_cell.length_b   1.000
_cell.length_c   1.000
_cell.angle_alpha   90.00
_cell.angle_beta   90.00
_cell.angle_gamma   90.00
#
_symmetry.space_group_name_H-M   'P 1'
#
loop_
_entity.id
_entity.type
_entity.pdbx_description
1 polymer ?
#
loop_
_entity_poly.entity_id
_entity_poly.type
_entity_poly.pdbx_seq_one_letter_code
_entity_poly.pdbx_strand_id
1 'polypeptide(L)'
;MSNLASKLMAMGMKVHESFLVQFIINSLPPEYSQFQVNYNTIKDKWNFLELKAMLVQEEARLKKMKNQVALLTSLGKASSSSSKSSGKDKKKDKAIFKGHENKIQKVVKCFFCKKEEHFKKDCPKRKAWFDKKRIQFDPAFKKN
;
A
#
# COMPACT_ATOMS: atom_id res chain seq x y z
N MET A 1 12.61 -35.04 0.31
CA MET A 1 13.48 -33.83 0.35
C MET A 1 14.01 -33.69 1.78
N SER A 2 15.23 -34.14 2.05
CA SER A 2 15.86 -34.03 3.38
C SER A 2 16.29 -32.58 3.66
N ASN A 3 15.92 -32.05 4.81
CA ASN A 3 16.30 -30.71 5.29
C ASN A 3 17.83 -30.54 5.28
N LEU A 4 18.33 -29.43 4.69
CA LEU A 4 19.76 -29.10 4.63
C LEU A 4 20.39 -29.06 6.03
N ALA A 5 19.65 -28.56 7.03
CA ALA A 5 20.10 -28.55 8.42
C ALA A 5 20.36 -29.97 8.95
N SER A 6 19.51 -30.94 8.61
CA SER A 6 19.70 -32.34 9.02
C SER A 6 20.94 -32.98 8.36
N LYS A 7 21.24 -32.62 7.10
CA LYS A 7 22.47 -33.06 6.43
C LYS A 7 23.73 -32.47 7.06
N LEU A 8 23.71 -31.18 7.40
CA LEU A 8 24.83 -30.50 8.06
C LEU A 8 25.09 -31.07 9.46
N MET A 9 24.04 -31.36 10.22
CA MET A 9 24.15 -32.02 11.53
C MET A 9 24.70 -33.45 11.41
N ALA A 10 24.32 -34.20 10.37
CA ALA A 10 24.89 -35.53 10.09
C ALA A 10 26.39 -35.47 9.72
N MET A 11 26.86 -34.34 9.20
CA MET A 11 28.29 -34.06 8.96
C MET A 11 29.02 -33.54 10.22
N GLY A 12 28.37 -33.55 11.38
CA GLY A 12 28.94 -33.07 12.65
C GLY A 12 28.96 -31.55 12.80
N MET A 13 28.33 -30.80 11.89
CA MET A 13 28.27 -29.35 11.97
C MET A 13 27.08 -28.92 12.84
N LYS A 14 27.38 -28.30 13.99
CA LYS A 14 26.36 -27.66 14.82
C LYS A 14 25.91 -26.36 14.14
N VAL A 15 24.70 -26.35 13.60
CA VAL A 15 24.15 -25.16 12.94
C VAL A 15 23.56 -24.22 13.99
N HIS A 16 24.22 -23.10 14.22
CA HIS A 16 23.71 -22.07 15.14
C HIS A 16 22.60 -21.24 14.47
N GLU A 17 21.64 -20.76 15.26
CA GLU A 17 20.51 -19.97 14.74
C GLU A 17 20.97 -18.68 14.06
N SER A 18 21.99 -18.00 14.60
CA SER A 18 22.56 -16.80 13.97
C SER A 18 23.15 -17.08 12.59
N PHE A 19 23.74 -18.27 12.39
CA PHE A 19 24.22 -18.69 11.07
C PHE A 19 23.05 -18.91 10.12
N LEU A 20 21.97 -19.56 10.56
CA LEU A 20 20.77 -19.76 9.74
C LEU A 20 20.16 -18.44 9.31
N VAL A 21 20.00 -17.49 10.24
CA VAL A 21 19.49 -16.14 9.95
C VAL A 21 20.36 -15.47 8.89
N GLN A 22 21.68 -15.43 9.09
CA GLN A 22 22.59 -14.81 8.13
C GLN A 22 22.59 -15.52 6.77
N PHE A 23 22.56 -16.85 6.77
CA PHE A 23 22.52 -17.67 5.56
C PHE A 23 21.25 -17.38 4.75
N ILE A 24 20.09 -17.33 5.41
CA ILE A 24 18.81 -17.01 4.74
C ILE A 24 18.88 -15.61 4.12
N ILE A 25 19.34 -14.61 4.87
CA ILE A 25 19.41 -13.22 4.41
C ILE A 25 20.33 -13.09 3.18
N ASN A 26 21.49 -13.75 3.21
CA ASN A 26 22.43 -13.75 2.09
C ASN A 26 21.92 -14.54 0.87
N SER A 27 20.99 -15.48 1.07
CA SER A 27 20.40 -16.29 0.01
C SER A 27 19.20 -15.62 -0.67
N LEU A 28 18.74 -14.46 -0.17
CA LEU A 28 17.57 -13.79 -0.72
C LEU A 28 17.83 -13.25 -2.13
N PRO A 29 16.83 -13.32 -3.04
CA PRO A 29 16.92 -12.71 -4.36
C PRO A 29 17.10 -11.18 -4.33
N PRO A 30 17.63 -10.56 -5.40
CA PRO A 30 17.84 -9.12 -5.48
C PRO A 30 16.59 -8.26 -5.26
N GLU A 31 15.39 -8.79 -5.51
CA GLU A 31 14.12 -8.12 -5.25
C GLU A 31 13.92 -7.80 -3.76
N TYR A 32 14.62 -8.50 -2.86
CA TYR A 32 14.63 -8.27 -1.42
C TYR A 32 15.76 -7.32 -0.97
N SER A 33 16.44 -6.63 -1.88
CA SER A 33 17.52 -5.68 -1.56
C SER A 33 17.13 -4.67 -0.46
N GLN A 34 15.93 -4.11 -0.52
CA GLN A 34 15.42 -3.19 0.51
C GLN A 34 15.32 -3.85 1.89
N PHE A 35 14.92 -5.12 1.94
CA PHE A 35 14.84 -5.89 3.17
C PHE A 35 16.24 -6.15 3.77
N GLN A 36 17.23 -6.48 2.93
CA GLN A 36 18.61 -6.67 3.38
C GLN A 36 19.20 -5.38 3.95
N VAL A 37 18.99 -4.23 3.29
CA VAL A 37 19.42 -2.92 3.81
C VAL A 37 18.76 -2.65 5.15
N ASN A 38 17.45 -2.86 5.27
CA ASN A 38 16.74 -2.68 6.54
C ASN A 38 17.33 -3.56 7.65
N TYR A 39 17.49 -4.87 7.40
CA TYR A 39 18.10 -5.78 8.37
C TYR A 39 19.52 -5.35 8.80
N ASN A 40 20.34 -4.91 7.85
CA ASN A 40 21.71 -4.46 8.15
C ASN A 40 21.74 -3.22 9.05
N THR A 41 20.73 -2.36 8.98
CA THR A 41 20.62 -1.17 9.85
C THR A 41 20.11 -1.46 11.26
N ILE A 42 19.46 -2.61 11.49
CA ILE A 42 18.96 -2.99 12.80
C ILE A 42 20.13 -3.53 13.65
N LYS A 43 20.31 -2.91 14.83
CA LYS A 43 21.32 -3.31 15.82
C LYS A 43 20.92 -4.61 16.52
N ASP A 44 19.64 -4.74 16.88
CA ASP A 44 19.09 -5.94 17.51
C ASP A 44 18.83 -7.04 16.48
N LYS A 45 19.57 -8.15 16.55
CA LYS A 45 19.47 -9.22 15.56
C LYS A 45 18.24 -10.08 15.81
N TRP A 46 17.50 -10.32 14.73
CA TRP A 46 16.31 -11.17 14.76
C TRP A 46 16.66 -12.64 14.98
N ASN A 47 15.82 -13.32 15.73
CA ASN A 47 15.79 -14.78 15.75
C ASN A 47 15.10 -15.32 14.47
N PHE A 48 15.13 -16.64 14.29
CA PHE A 48 14.58 -17.28 13.10
C PHE A 48 13.06 -17.04 12.93
N LEU A 49 12.29 -17.00 14.02
CA LEU A 49 10.84 -16.77 13.98
C LEU A 49 10.52 -15.34 13.57
N GLU A 50 11.24 -14.38 14.11
CA GLU A 50 11.13 -12.95 13.75
C GLU A 50 11.52 -12.73 12.29
N LEU A 51 12.65 -13.29 11.85
CA LEU A 51 13.07 -13.22 10.45
C LEU A 51 11.99 -13.79 9.53
N LYS A 52 11.43 -14.96 9.86
CA LYS A 52 10.35 -15.59 9.09
C LYS A 52 9.13 -14.67 8.98
N ALA A 53 8.69 -14.06 10.08
CA ALA A 53 7.55 -13.15 10.07
C ALA A 53 7.82 -11.93 9.18
N MET A 54 9.03 -11.36 9.26
CA MET A 54 9.43 -10.20 8.47
C MET A 54 9.54 -10.54 6.98
N LEU A 55 10.02 -11.72 6.61
CA LEU A 55 10.07 -12.19 5.22
C LEU A 55 8.67 -12.36 4.61
N VAL A 56 7.73 -12.94 5.36
CA VAL A 56 6.33 -13.09 4.91
C VAL A 56 5.70 -11.73 4.65
N GLN A 57 5.94 -10.76 5.53
CA GLN A 57 5.46 -9.39 5.35
C GLN A 57 6.08 -8.74 4.10
N GLU A 58 7.37 -8.91 3.89
CA GLU A 58 8.08 -8.35 2.74
C GLU A 58 7.60 -8.97 1.42
N GLU A 59 7.36 -10.28 1.38
CA GLU A 59 6.81 -10.95 0.22
C GLU A 59 5.42 -10.37 -0.17
N ALA A 60 4.56 -10.13 0.82
CA ALA A 60 3.27 -9.48 0.60
C ALA A 60 3.42 -8.05 0.04
N ARG A 61 4.40 -7.29 0.53
CA ARG A 61 4.73 -5.96 0.02
C ARG A 61 5.19 -6.02 -1.44
N LEU A 62 6.08 -6.95 -1.79
CA LEU A 62 6.59 -7.15 -3.15
C LEU A 62 5.47 -7.54 -4.13
N LYS A 63 4.58 -8.46 -3.74
CA LYS A 63 3.40 -8.84 -4.55
C LYS A 63 2.52 -7.63 -4.85
N LYS A 64 2.27 -6.79 -3.85
CA LYS A 64 1.48 -5.55 -4.04
C LYS A 64 2.17 -4.57 -4.98
N MET A 65 3.49 -4.39 -4.87
CA MET A 65 4.23 -3.49 -5.77
C MET A 65 4.20 -3.98 -7.22
N LYS A 66 4.41 -5.28 -7.46
CA LYS A 66 4.33 -5.87 -8.81
C LYS A 66 2.97 -5.60 -9.46
N ASN A 67 1.88 -5.76 -8.71
CA ASN A 67 0.53 -5.47 -9.20
C ASN A 67 0.31 -3.99 -9.52
N GLN A 68 0.86 -3.08 -8.71
CA GLN A 68 0.78 -1.64 -8.97
C GLN A 68 1.55 -1.23 -10.23
N VAL A 69 2.75 -1.79 -10.44
CA VAL A 69 3.54 -1.54 -11.65
C VAL A 69 2.81 -2.05 -12.88
N ALA A 70 2.26 -3.26 -12.84
CA ALA A 70 1.49 -3.83 -13.96
C ALA A 70 0.29 -2.96 -14.35
N LEU A 71 -0.44 -2.42 -13.36
CA LEU A 71 -1.56 -1.51 -13.60
C LEU A 71 -1.11 -0.21 -14.31
N LEU A 72 0.01 0.38 -13.86
CA LEU A 72 0.56 1.60 -14.47
C LEU A 72 1.04 1.36 -15.89
N THR A 73 1.69 0.23 -16.16
CA THR A 73 2.14 -0.14 -17.51
C THR A 73 0.96 -0.44 -18.45
N SER A 74 -0.15 -1.00 -17.95
CA SER A 74 -1.36 -1.22 -18.74
C SER A 74 -2.06 0.08 -19.14
N LEU A 75 -2.02 1.11 -18.29
CA LEU A 75 -2.63 2.42 -18.57
C LEU A 75 -1.84 3.21 -19.63
N GLY A 76 -0.54 2.97 -19.75
CA GLY A 76 0.32 3.61 -20.76
C GLY A 76 0.09 3.15 -22.21
N LYS A 77 -0.65 2.06 -22.45
CA LYS A 77 -0.98 1.56 -23.80
C LYS A 77 -2.31 2.06 -24.36
N ALA A 78 -3.12 2.80 -23.59
CA ALA A 78 -4.44 3.25 -24.01
C ALA A 78 -4.48 4.65 -24.67
N SER A 79 -3.33 5.33 -24.80
CA SER A 79 -3.28 6.70 -25.32
C SER A 79 -2.59 6.81 -26.68
N SER A 80 -3.08 6.10 -27.69
CA SER A 80 -2.82 6.44 -29.09
C SER A 80 -3.87 5.87 -30.04
N SER A 81 -5.03 6.50 -30.12
CA SER A 81 -5.73 6.64 -31.41
C SER A 81 -6.73 7.79 -31.34
N SER A 82 -6.40 8.84 -32.08
CA SER A 82 -7.28 9.96 -32.42
C SER A 82 -8.36 9.51 -33.41
N SER A 83 -9.62 9.83 -33.16
CA SER A 83 -10.55 10.21 -34.22
C SER A 83 -11.67 11.12 -33.67
N LYS A 84 -12.20 11.93 -34.59
CA LYS A 84 -12.79 13.26 -34.41
C LYS A 84 -14.31 13.19 -34.58
N SER A 85 -15.01 14.21 -34.05
CA SER A 85 -16.39 14.64 -34.38
C SER A 85 -17.51 13.69 -33.88
N SER A 86 -18.75 14.07 -33.55
CA SER A 86 -19.58 15.27 -33.69
C SER A 86 -20.90 15.01 -32.91
N GLY A 87 -21.68 16.07 -32.60
CA GLY A 87 -23.16 15.96 -32.53
C GLY A 87 -23.88 15.76 -31.19
N LYS A 88 -24.49 16.85 -30.70
CA LYS A 88 -25.86 17.04 -30.16
C LYS A 88 -26.58 16.00 -29.25
N ASP A 89 -27.14 16.58 -28.19
CA ASP A 89 -28.50 16.40 -27.61
C ASP A 89 -28.84 15.18 -26.70
N LYS A 90 -29.27 15.55 -25.48
CA LYS A 90 -30.39 15.05 -24.65
C LYS A 90 -30.35 13.67 -23.95
N LYS A 91 -30.30 13.78 -22.61
CA LYS A 91 -31.31 13.32 -21.60
C LYS A 91 -31.27 11.85 -21.10
N LYS A 92 -31.06 11.72 -19.77
CA LYS A 92 -31.40 10.61 -18.84
C LYS A 92 -30.71 9.26 -19.14
N ASP A 93 -30.30 8.41 -18.20
CA ASP A 93 -30.79 8.06 -16.87
C ASP A 93 -29.63 7.63 -15.94
N LYS A 94 -29.87 7.73 -14.63
CA LYS A 94 -28.98 7.20 -13.58
C LYS A 94 -29.15 5.67 -13.49
N ALA A 95 -28.05 4.92 -13.64
CA ALA A 95 -27.95 3.57 -13.09
C ALA A 95 -26.49 3.20 -12.74
N ILE A 96 -26.20 3.34 -11.44
CA ILE A 96 -25.43 2.44 -10.56
C ILE A 96 -24.36 1.56 -11.21
N PHE A 97 -23.09 1.83 -10.88
CA PHE A 97 -22.08 0.77 -10.69
C PHE A 97 -21.37 0.97 -9.34
N LYS A 98 -21.61 0.01 -8.44
CA LYS A 98 -20.95 -0.14 -7.13
C LYS A 98 -19.46 -0.37 -7.36
N GLY A 99 -18.62 0.56 -6.89
CA GLY A 99 -17.21 0.32 -6.66
C GLY A 99 -17.03 -0.48 -5.37
N HIS A 100 -16.39 -1.64 -5.45
CA HIS A 100 -16.10 -2.52 -4.33
C HIS A 100 -14.99 -1.91 -3.47
N GLU A 101 -15.37 -1.18 -2.42
CA GLU A 101 -14.43 -0.57 -1.49
C GLU A 101 -14.04 -1.59 -0.41
N ASN A 102 -12.82 -2.12 -0.54
CA ASN A 102 -12.18 -2.90 0.51
C ASN A 102 -11.96 -1.98 1.73
N LYS A 103 -12.89 -2.09 2.69
CA LYS A 103 -12.85 -1.39 3.99
C LYS A 103 -11.65 -1.85 4.82
N ILE A 104 -10.50 -1.21 4.61
CA ILE A 104 -9.62 -0.91 5.74
C ILE A 104 -10.35 0.22 6.48
N GLN A 105 -10.91 -0.08 7.65
CA GLN A 105 -11.53 0.91 8.53
C GLN A 105 -10.46 1.89 9.05
N LYS A 106 -9.94 2.76 8.17
CA LYS A 106 -9.26 3.98 8.61
C LYS A 106 -10.37 4.86 9.14
N VAL A 107 -10.40 5.03 10.46
CA VAL A 107 -11.27 5.98 11.16
C VAL A 107 -11.24 7.31 10.40
N VAL A 108 -12.36 7.69 9.77
CA VAL A 108 -12.43 8.85 8.87
C VAL A 108 -12.51 10.12 9.71
N LYS A 109 -11.34 10.65 10.10
CA LYS A 109 -11.27 11.86 10.94
C LYS A 109 -11.33 13.14 10.11
N CYS A 110 -12.31 13.98 10.40
CA CYS A 110 -12.45 15.31 9.84
C CYS A 110 -11.40 16.26 10.42
N PHE A 111 -10.48 16.74 9.60
CA PHE A 111 -9.46 17.72 10.04
C PHE A 111 -10.02 19.12 10.38
N PHE A 112 -11.29 19.42 10.09
CA PHE A 112 -11.91 20.71 10.43
C PHE A 112 -12.59 20.70 11.81
N CYS A 113 -13.41 19.68 12.08
CA CYS A 113 -14.16 19.57 13.34
C CYS A 113 -13.65 18.49 14.29
N LYS A 114 -12.62 17.74 13.87
CA LYS A 114 -11.96 16.64 14.60
C LYS A 114 -12.85 15.41 14.90
N LYS A 115 -14.06 15.33 14.33
CA LYS A 115 -14.98 14.18 14.45
C LYS A 115 -14.63 13.06 13.46
N GLU A 116 -14.97 11.83 13.81
CA GLU A 116 -14.53 10.59 13.12
C GLU A 116 -15.58 9.99 12.16
N GLU A 117 -16.58 10.78 11.80
CA GLU A 117 -17.74 10.35 11.00
C GLU A 117 -17.68 10.79 9.53
N HIS A 118 -16.80 11.73 9.15
CA HIS A 118 -16.81 12.35 7.83
C HIS A 118 -15.46 12.95 7.44
N PHE A 119 -15.21 13.10 6.14
CA PHE A 119 -14.02 13.80 5.64
C PHE A 119 -14.19 15.32 5.74
N LYS A 120 -13.08 16.07 5.72
CA LYS A 120 -13.09 17.56 5.76
C LYS A 120 -13.99 18.20 4.69
N LYS A 121 -14.14 17.55 3.53
CA LYS A 121 -15.00 18.01 2.42
C LYS A 121 -16.49 17.94 2.76
N ASP A 122 -16.89 16.97 3.58
CA ASP A 122 -18.29 16.70 3.91
C ASP A 122 -18.66 17.25 5.30
N CYS A 123 -17.84 18.13 5.87
CA CYS A 123 -18.00 18.64 7.23
C CYS A 123 -19.15 19.66 7.34
N PRO A 124 -20.22 19.36 8.11
CA PRO A 124 -21.35 20.29 8.26
C PRO A 124 -20.94 21.61 8.93
N LYS A 125 -20.03 21.55 9.91
CA LYS A 125 -19.49 22.76 10.57
C LYS A 125 -18.67 23.62 9.61
N ARG A 126 -17.98 23.01 8.64
CA ARG A 126 -17.23 23.74 7.62
C ARG A 126 -18.19 24.45 6.68
N LYS A 127 -19.23 23.76 6.21
CA LYS A 127 -20.26 24.34 5.34
C LYS A 127 -20.95 25.55 6.00
N ALA A 128 -21.39 25.39 7.24
CA ALA A 128 -21.98 26.49 8.03
C ALA A 128 -21.00 27.66 8.26
N TRP A 129 -19.70 27.40 8.36
CA TRP A 129 -18.68 28.46 8.47
C TRP A 129 -18.55 29.28 7.17
N PHE A 130 -18.64 28.63 6.00
CA PHE A 130 -18.68 29.33 4.70
C PHE A 130 -19.94 30.17 4.55
N ASP A 131 -21.09 29.61 4.90
CA ASP A 131 -22.39 30.30 4.86
C ASP A 131 -22.38 31.55 5.75
N LYS A 132 -21.85 31.43 6.98
CA LYS A 132 -21.70 32.57 7.91
C LYS A 132 -20.74 33.64 7.40
N LYS A 133 -19.75 33.27 6.59
CA LYS A 133 -18.80 34.20 5.97
C LYS A 133 -19.27 34.77 4.63
N ARG A 134 -20.43 34.31 4.12
CA ARG A 134 -20.94 34.63 2.77
C ARG A 134 -19.93 34.31 1.65
N ILE A 135 -19.10 33.30 1.85
CA ILE A 135 -18.13 32.83 0.86
C ILE A 135 -18.70 31.55 0.23
N GLN A 136 -18.57 31.39 -1.09
CA GLN A 136 -18.97 30.14 -1.74
C GLN A 136 -18.17 28.96 -1.18
N PHE A 137 -18.86 27.84 -0.95
CA PHE A 137 -18.22 26.64 -0.43
C PHE A 137 -17.20 26.10 -1.43
N ASP A 138 -15.92 26.17 -1.06
CA ASP A 138 -14.83 25.58 -1.84
C ASP A 138 -14.30 24.31 -1.13
N PRO A 139 -14.47 23.12 -1.73
CA PRO A 139 -13.91 21.87 -1.21
C PRO A 139 -12.39 21.89 -1.01
N ALA A 140 -11.64 22.71 -1.75
CA ALA A 140 -10.18 22.80 -1.72
C ALA A 140 -9.61 23.87 -0.78
N PHE A 141 -10.45 24.77 -0.25
CA PHE A 141 -10.03 25.87 0.61
C PHE A 141 -9.21 25.42 1.84
N LYS A 142 -8.00 25.96 1.96
CA LYS A 142 -7.10 25.83 3.11
C LYS A 142 -7.17 27.12 3.93
N LYS A 143 -7.56 27.00 5.19
CA LYS A 143 -7.46 28.10 6.15
C LYS A 143 -5.99 28.13 6.60
N ASN A 144 -5.28 29.21 6.28
CA ASN A 144 -3.95 29.48 6.84
C ASN A 144 -4.05 29.68 8.35
#